data_AF-A0A453AT64-F1
#
_entry.id   AF-A0A453AT64-F1
#
_cell.length_a   1.000
_cell.length_b   1.000
_cell.length_c   1.000
_cell.angle_alpha   90.00
_cell.angle_beta   90.00
_cell.angle_gamma   90.00
#
_symmetry.space_group_name_H-M   'P 1'
#
loop_
_entity.id
_entity.type
_entity.pdbx_description
1 polymer ?
#
loop_
_entity_poly.entity_id
_entity_poly.type
_entity_poly.pdbx_seq_one_letter_code
_entity_poly.pdbx_strand_id
1 'polypeptide(L)'
;MKNDRSLPECFRLFDLFHILTTDHDTVTRIAKEVVGDFAAENVVYLEIRTTPKNNEAKGITKRSYMNAVVKGLKSVEDVDVVINDEKLSCTPMSVLGGDTKRKKIYVRLLLSIDRHETTSAALDTVNLAMEMKDQGVIGIDLSGNPVVGEWETYLPALEHAKELGIPTTIHCGEVPNRKEIQAMLDFCPQRLGHVCCLDDEEWKKLKSSVIPVEICLTSNVMTGGTPSLELHHFADLYNTKHPLSICTDDSGLFSTSLSNEYYLAASTFGLSKTELFRLAQGAVEFVFADDEVKKSLRAVFERAAAERLTS
;
A
#
# COMPACT_ATOMS: atom_id res chain seq x y z
N MET A 1 18.42 18.74 -0.36
CA MET A 1 17.22 18.60 -1.20
C MET A 1 16.39 19.87 -1.03
N LYS A 2 15.79 20.42 -2.09
CA LYS A 2 14.84 21.53 -1.90
C LYS A 2 13.67 20.99 -1.06
N ASN A 3 13.34 21.72 -0.01
CA ASN A 3 12.46 21.32 1.09
C ASN A 3 10.99 21.66 0.73
N ASP A 4 10.53 21.23 -0.45
CA ASP A 4 9.28 21.70 -1.09
C ASP A 4 8.13 20.67 -1.05
N ARG A 5 8.21 19.66 -0.17
CA ARG A 5 7.19 18.62 0.00
C ARG A 5 6.84 18.38 1.46
N SER A 6 6.68 19.46 2.21
CA SER A 6 6.06 19.37 3.54
C SER A 6 4.65 18.78 3.41
N LEU A 7 4.14 18.18 4.49
CA LEU A 7 2.84 17.51 4.46
C LEU A 7 1.71 18.39 3.87
N PRO A 8 1.55 19.68 4.24
CA PRO A 8 0.54 20.54 3.60
C PRO A 8 0.79 20.79 2.11
N GLU A 9 2.05 20.84 1.68
CA GLU A 9 2.41 21.03 0.27
C GLU A 9 2.10 19.80 -0.57
N CYS A 10 2.29 18.61 -0.03
CA CYS A 10 1.88 17.36 -0.67
C CYS A 10 0.38 17.38 -1.03
N PHE A 11 -0.49 17.79 -0.09
CA PHE A 11 -1.93 17.88 -0.38
C PHE A 11 -2.28 18.94 -1.43
N ARG A 12 -1.57 20.09 -1.47
CA ARG A 12 -1.72 21.08 -2.55
C ARG A 12 -1.29 20.51 -3.92
N LEU A 13 -0.24 19.70 -3.95
CA LEU A 13 0.20 19.02 -5.17
C LEU A 13 -0.79 17.94 -5.61
N PHE A 14 -1.37 17.19 -4.67
CA PHE A 14 -2.41 16.21 -4.99
C PHE A 14 -3.64 16.88 -5.63
N ASP A 15 -4.07 18.05 -5.16
CA ASP A 15 -5.16 18.80 -5.81
C ASP A 15 -4.84 19.08 -7.29
N LEU A 16 -3.61 19.50 -7.58
CA LEU A 16 -3.14 19.71 -8.95
C LEU A 16 -3.09 18.41 -9.75
N PHE A 17 -2.56 17.33 -9.18
CA PHE A 17 -2.51 16.03 -9.85
C PHE A 17 -3.91 15.52 -10.17
N HIS A 18 -4.87 15.67 -9.26
CA HIS A 18 -6.25 15.25 -9.47
C HIS A 18 -6.92 16.02 -10.62
N ILE A 19 -6.64 17.32 -10.80
CA ILE A 19 -7.13 18.08 -11.97
C ILE A 19 -6.64 17.45 -13.28
N LEU A 20 -5.37 17.05 -13.33
CA LEU A 20 -4.71 16.54 -14.52
C LEU A 20 -5.05 15.07 -14.82
N THR A 21 -5.35 14.28 -13.79
CA THR A 21 -5.41 12.81 -13.91
C THR A 21 -6.80 12.21 -13.79
N THR A 22 -7.80 12.98 -13.36
CA THR A 22 -9.17 12.47 -13.18
C THR A 22 -9.92 12.45 -14.51
N ASP A 23 -9.61 11.47 -15.35
CA ASP A 23 -10.35 11.03 -16.54
C ASP A 23 -10.04 9.55 -16.84
N HIS A 24 -10.95 8.84 -17.53
CA HIS A 24 -10.82 7.39 -17.69
C HIS A 24 -9.57 6.95 -18.47
N ASP A 25 -9.14 7.71 -19.47
CA ASP A 25 -8.00 7.35 -20.29
C ASP A 25 -6.69 7.55 -19.52
N THR A 26 -6.56 8.68 -18.82
CA THR A 26 -5.40 8.95 -17.96
C THR A 26 -5.34 7.95 -16.81
N VAL A 27 -6.46 7.66 -16.14
CA VAL A 27 -6.51 6.64 -15.07
C VAL A 27 -6.09 5.26 -15.57
N THR A 28 -6.58 4.85 -16.75
CA THR A 28 -6.18 3.60 -17.40
C THR A 28 -4.68 3.56 -17.64
N ARG A 29 -4.14 4.66 -18.19
CA ARG A 29 -2.72 4.77 -18.52
C ARG A 29 -1.84 4.69 -17.27
N ILE A 30 -2.08 5.52 -16.25
CA ILE A 30 -1.21 5.56 -15.06
C ILE A 30 -1.30 4.26 -14.25
N ALA A 31 -2.45 3.58 -14.23
CA ALA A 31 -2.57 2.27 -13.61
C ALA A 31 -1.72 1.20 -14.33
N LYS A 32 -1.59 1.27 -15.66
CA LYS A 32 -0.66 0.42 -16.43
C LYS A 32 0.78 0.76 -16.10
N GLU A 33 1.14 2.04 -16.16
CA GLU A 33 2.52 2.52 -15.97
C GLU A 33 3.06 2.17 -14.57
N VAL A 34 2.28 2.39 -13.50
CA VAL A 34 2.67 2.07 -12.12
C VAL A 34 3.02 0.59 -11.95
N VAL A 35 2.24 -0.34 -12.53
CA VAL A 35 2.56 -1.78 -12.46
C VAL A 35 3.85 -2.10 -13.21
N GLY A 36 4.06 -1.45 -14.37
CA GLY A 36 5.29 -1.58 -15.14
C GLY A 36 6.52 -1.16 -14.35
N ASP A 37 6.45 0.01 -13.69
CA ASP A 37 7.54 0.57 -12.89
C ASP A 37 7.92 -0.35 -11.71
N PHE A 38 6.94 -0.80 -10.93
CA PHE A 38 7.19 -1.70 -9.81
C PHE A 38 7.72 -3.08 -10.29
N ALA A 39 7.20 -3.61 -11.40
CA ALA A 39 7.72 -4.86 -11.94
C ALA A 39 9.15 -4.70 -12.50
N ALA A 40 9.51 -3.52 -13.03
CA ALA A 40 10.86 -3.21 -13.49
C ALA A 40 11.89 -3.34 -12.35
N GLU A 41 11.52 -3.04 -11.12
CA GLU A 41 12.36 -3.22 -9.93
C GLU A 41 12.15 -4.55 -9.17
N ASN A 42 11.51 -5.53 -9.82
CA ASN A 42 11.28 -6.89 -9.31
C ASN A 42 10.31 -6.98 -8.13
N VAL A 43 9.37 -6.04 -8.01
CA VAL A 43 8.21 -6.26 -7.14
C VAL A 43 7.39 -7.43 -7.69
N VAL A 44 7.17 -8.43 -6.83
CA VAL A 44 6.43 -9.65 -7.17
C VAL A 44 4.98 -9.62 -6.67
N TYR A 45 4.67 -8.74 -5.72
CA TYR A 45 3.34 -8.52 -5.19
C TYR A 45 3.15 -7.03 -4.89
N LEU A 46 2.04 -6.45 -5.36
CA LEU A 46 1.73 -5.04 -5.22
C LEU A 46 0.26 -4.85 -4.81
N GLU A 47 0.04 -4.22 -3.66
CA GLU A 47 -1.25 -3.63 -3.28
C GLU A 47 -1.26 -2.15 -3.69
N ILE A 48 -1.98 -1.82 -4.76
CA ILE A 48 -2.18 -0.43 -5.18
C ILE A 48 -3.39 0.12 -4.45
N ARG A 49 -3.21 1.24 -3.74
CA ARG A 49 -4.33 1.98 -3.14
C ARG A 49 -4.68 3.20 -3.98
N THR A 50 -5.97 3.49 -4.08
CA THR A 50 -6.47 4.67 -4.82
C THR A 50 -7.85 5.07 -4.31
N THR A 51 -8.10 6.38 -4.20
CA THR A 51 -9.44 6.91 -3.86
C THR A 51 -10.31 6.94 -5.12
N PRO A 52 -11.41 6.16 -5.20
CA PRO A 52 -12.33 6.25 -6.32
C PRO A 52 -12.95 7.65 -6.40
N LYS A 53 -12.81 8.33 -7.54
CA LYS A 53 -13.26 9.72 -7.70
C LYS A 53 -14.64 9.81 -8.35
N ASN A 54 -15.41 10.83 -7.95
CA ASN A 54 -16.57 11.33 -8.68
C ASN A 54 -16.20 12.66 -9.37
N ASN A 55 -16.59 12.83 -10.63
CA ASN A 55 -16.48 14.08 -11.36
C ASN A 55 -17.63 14.19 -12.36
N GLU A 56 -18.71 14.88 -11.95
CA GLU A 56 -19.94 15.01 -12.74
C GLU A 56 -19.69 15.68 -14.10
N ALA A 57 -18.84 16.71 -14.14
CA ALA A 57 -18.53 17.44 -15.37
C ALA A 57 -17.87 16.55 -16.44
N LYS A 58 -17.15 15.51 -16.02
CA LYS A 58 -16.53 14.51 -16.91
C LYS A 58 -17.31 13.18 -16.96
N GLY A 59 -18.48 13.10 -16.32
CA GLY A 59 -19.28 11.86 -16.26
C GLY A 59 -18.60 10.71 -15.51
N ILE A 60 -17.70 11.01 -14.57
CA ILE A 60 -16.93 10.01 -13.82
C ILE A 60 -17.67 9.71 -12.52
N THR A 61 -17.98 8.45 -12.30
CA THR A 61 -18.40 7.88 -11.02
C THR A 61 -17.29 7.05 -10.40
N LYS A 62 -17.33 6.83 -9.07
CA LYS A 62 -16.41 5.92 -8.35
C LYS A 62 -16.24 4.58 -9.06
N ARG A 63 -17.36 3.96 -9.48
CA ARG A 63 -17.37 2.70 -10.23
C ARG A 63 -16.68 2.82 -11.58
N SER A 64 -16.99 3.86 -12.36
CA SER A 64 -16.38 4.04 -13.67
C SER A 64 -14.87 4.33 -13.57
N TYR A 65 -14.44 5.05 -12.53
CA TYR A 65 -13.03 5.27 -12.20
C TYR A 65 -12.33 3.94 -11.95
N MET A 66 -12.89 3.10 -11.08
CA MET A 66 -12.30 1.79 -10.78
C MET A 66 -12.31 0.84 -11.97
N ASN A 67 -13.32 0.91 -12.84
CA ASN A 67 -13.31 0.17 -14.11
C ASN A 67 -12.14 0.59 -15.01
N ALA A 68 -11.78 1.89 -15.04
CA ALA A 68 -10.61 2.37 -15.76
C ALA A 68 -9.29 1.87 -15.12
N VAL A 69 -9.19 1.85 -13.79
CA VAL A 69 -8.05 1.23 -13.09
C VAL A 69 -7.88 -0.23 -13.50
N VAL A 70 -8.94 -1.04 -13.39
CA VAL A 70 -8.93 -2.46 -13.75
C VAL A 70 -8.60 -2.65 -15.24
N LYS A 71 -9.10 -1.79 -16.13
CA LYS A 71 -8.73 -1.78 -17.56
C LYS A 71 -7.22 -1.54 -17.73
N GLY A 72 -6.65 -0.59 -16.99
CA GLY A 72 -5.22 -0.29 -16.98
C GLY A 72 -4.39 -1.51 -16.60
N LEU A 73 -4.72 -2.15 -15.47
CA LEU A 73 -4.06 -3.37 -15.00
C LEU A 73 -4.11 -4.51 -16.03
N LYS A 74 -5.25 -4.67 -16.73
CA LYS A 74 -5.42 -5.68 -17.79
C LYS A 74 -4.67 -5.36 -19.08
N SER A 75 -4.23 -4.11 -19.27
CA SER A 75 -3.54 -3.63 -20.46
C SER A 75 -2.01 -3.65 -20.34
N VAL A 76 -1.47 -4.16 -19.23
CA VAL A 76 -0.02 -4.33 -19.03
C VAL A 76 0.48 -5.46 -19.94
N GLU A 77 1.48 -5.13 -20.77
CA GLU A 77 1.98 -6.01 -21.84
C GLU A 77 3.45 -6.38 -21.69
N ASP A 78 4.19 -5.81 -20.72
CA ASP A 78 5.62 -6.07 -20.55
C ASP A 78 5.89 -7.19 -19.54
N VAL A 79 4.95 -7.45 -18.64
CA VAL A 79 5.03 -8.45 -17.56
C VAL A 79 3.74 -9.23 -17.44
N ASP A 80 3.78 -10.37 -16.76
CA ASP A 80 2.61 -11.20 -16.49
C ASP A 80 1.91 -10.73 -15.22
N VAL A 81 0.75 -10.09 -15.37
CA VAL A 81 -0.02 -9.53 -14.25
C VAL A 81 -1.13 -10.48 -13.81
N VAL A 82 -1.13 -10.83 -12.53
CA VAL A 82 -2.19 -11.64 -11.89
C VAL A 82 -3.05 -10.75 -10.98
N ILE A 83 -4.24 -10.40 -11.45
CA ILE A 83 -5.18 -9.50 -10.76
C ILE A 83 -6.17 -10.28 -9.88
N ASN A 84 -6.58 -11.47 -10.33
CA ASN A 84 -7.56 -12.33 -9.65
C ASN A 84 -7.11 -13.81 -9.69
N ASP A 85 -7.67 -14.61 -8.79
CA ASP A 85 -7.18 -15.97 -8.52
C ASP A 85 -7.60 -16.98 -9.59
N GLU A 86 -8.61 -16.68 -10.41
CA GLU A 86 -9.08 -17.56 -11.50
C GLU A 86 -8.00 -17.85 -12.55
N LYS A 87 -7.05 -16.92 -12.76
CA LYS A 87 -5.94 -17.11 -13.69
C LYS A 87 -4.89 -18.13 -13.21
N LEU A 88 -4.96 -18.64 -11.97
CA LEU A 88 -4.11 -19.76 -11.55
C LEU A 88 -4.55 -21.11 -12.16
N SER A 89 -5.75 -21.22 -12.75
CA SER A 89 -6.29 -22.51 -13.22
C SER A 89 -5.85 -22.96 -14.62
N CYS A 90 -5.13 -22.15 -15.40
CA CYS A 90 -4.83 -22.47 -16.81
C CYS A 90 -3.37 -22.73 -17.17
N THR A 91 -2.46 -22.82 -16.20
CA THR A 91 -1.09 -23.30 -16.47
C THR A 91 -0.59 -24.15 -15.31
N PRO A 92 -0.61 -25.49 -15.42
CA PRO A 92 0.11 -26.32 -14.46
C PRO A 92 1.59 -25.92 -14.50
N MET A 93 2.21 -25.82 -13.31
CA MET A 93 3.66 -25.55 -13.14
C MET A 93 4.58 -26.58 -13.85
N SER A 94 4.03 -27.59 -14.52
CA SER A 94 4.74 -28.65 -15.22
C SER A 94 4.84 -28.49 -16.75
N VAL A 95 4.45 -27.35 -17.33
CA VAL A 95 4.74 -27.02 -18.75
C VAL A 95 5.52 -25.71 -18.86
N LEU A 96 6.67 -25.65 -18.20
CA LEU A 96 7.70 -24.62 -18.45
C LEU A 96 8.88 -25.26 -19.19
N GLY A 97 8.57 -25.87 -20.34
CA GLY A 97 9.51 -26.22 -21.40
C GLY A 97 9.54 -25.16 -22.50
N GLY A 98 9.19 -23.91 -22.17
CA GLY A 98 9.20 -22.75 -23.05
C GLY A 98 9.85 -21.57 -22.34
N ASP A 99 10.60 -20.78 -23.09
CA ASP A 99 11.51 -19.69 -22.72
C ASP A 99 10.86 -18.50 -21.96
N THR A 100 10.29 -18.69 -20.76
CA THR A 100 9.58 -17.60 -20.04
C THR A 100 10.52 -16.74 -19.20
N LYS A 101 11.38 -15.94 -19.84
CA LYS A 101 12.18 -14.87 -19.19
C LYS A 101 11.36 -13.66 -18.70
N ARG A 102 10.03 -13.73 -18.79
CA ARG A 102 9.12 -12.60 -18.53
C ARG A 102 8.79 -12.52 -17.04
N LYS A 103 8.94 -11.33 -16.45
CA LYS A 103 8.64 -11.12 -15.03
C LYS A 103 7.14 -11.31 -14.76
N LYS A 104 6.81 -11.78 -13.55
CA LYS A 104 5.43 -11.97 -13.07
C LYS A 104 5.20 -11.11 -11.83
N ILE A 105 4.06 -10.43 -11.76
CA ILE A 105 3.64 -9.60 -10.62
C ILE A 105 2.18 -9.88 -10.26
N TYR A 106 1.92 -10.11 -8.98
CA TYR A 106 0.57 -10.16 -8.43
C TYR A 106 0.13 -8.74 -8.07
N VAL A 107 -1.03 -8.31 -8.54
CA VAL A 107 -1.56 -6.98 -8.24
C VAL A 107 -2.92 -7.10 -7.58
N ARG A 108 -3.11 -6.36 -6.50
CA ARG A 108 -4.36 -6.24 -5.77
C ARG A 108 -4.66 -4.76 -5.51
N LEU A 109 -5.93 -4.46 -5.28
CA LEU A 109 -6.44 -3.10 -5.14
C LEU A 109 -6.98 -2.87 -3.73
N LEU A 110 -6.65 -1.72 -3.16
CA LEU A 110 -7.30 -1.17 -1.96
C LEU A 110 -8.05 0.09 -2.37
N LEU A 111 -9.30 0.23 -1.93
CA LEU A 111 -10.04 1.47 -2.15
C LEU A 111 -9.82 2.40 -0.96
N SER A 112 -9.27 3.57 -1.23
CA SER A 112 -9.05 4.59 -0.21
C SER A 112 -10.33 5.40 0.03
N ILE A 113 -10.66 5.60 1.30
CA ILE A 113 -11.59 6.63 1.78
C ILE A 113 -10.74 7.86 2.07
N ASP A 114 -11.03 8.99 1.40
CA ASP A 114 -10.36 10.25 1.68
C ASP A 114 -10.98 10.94 2.91
N ARG A 115 -10.15 11.49 3.78
CA ARG A 115 -10.56 12.24 4.98
C ARG A 115 -11.34 13.54 4.73
N HIS A 116 -11.64 13.91 3.50
CA HIS A 116 -12.63 14.95 3.17
C HIS A 116 -14.03 14.38 2.92
N GLU A 117 -14.17 13.07 2.84
CA GLU A 117 -15.44 12.42 2.52
C GLU A 117 -16.40 12.39 3.71
N THR A 118 -17.69 12.30 3.40
CA THR A 118 -18.74 12.07 4.40
C THR A 118 -18.87 10.58 4.73
N THR A 119 -19.54 10.24 5.84
CA THR A 119 -19.85 8.85 6.19
C THR A 119 -20.57 8.10 5.07
N SER A 120 -21.53 8.75 4.38
CA SER A 120 -22.25 8.14 3.26
C SER A 120 -21.31 7.81 2.10
N ALA A 121 -20.42 8.74 1.75
CA ALA A 121 -19.48 8.54 0.66
C ALA A 121 -18.42 7.45 1.01
N ALA A 122 -18.01 7.39 2.28
CA ALA A 122 -17.15 6.32 2.80
C ALA A 122 -17.84 4.94 2.71
N LEU A 123 -19.12 4.84 3.11
CA LEU A 123 -19.92 3.62 2.96
C LEU A 123 -20.05 3.19 1.49
N ASP A 124 -20.24 4.14 0.58
CA ASP A 124 -20.28 3.85 -0.86
C ASP A 124 -18.95 3.25 -1.36
N THR A 125 -17.81 3.71 -0.85
CA THR A 125 -16.49 3.13 -1.16
C THR A 125 -16.39 1.68 -0.68
N VAL A 126 -16.86 1.39 0.54
CA VAL A 126 -16.85 0.03 1.11
C VAL A 126 -17.75 -0.92 0.32
N ASN A 127 -18.96 -0.46 -0.03
CA ASN A 127 -19.89 -1.23 -0.86
C ASN A 127 -19.29 -1.51 -2.24
N LEU A 128 -18.65 -0.50 -2.86
CA LEU A 128 -17.96 -0.69 -4.14
C LEU A 128 -16.81 -1.71 -4.03
N ALA A 129 -16.06 -1.70 -2.93
CA ALA A 129 -15.00 -2.69 -2.72
C ALA A 129 -15.55 -4.12 -2.70
N MET A 130 -16.66 -4.33 -1.99
CA MET A 130 -17.35 -5.62 -1.96
C MET A 130 -17.85 -6.05 -3.34
N GLU A 131 -18.43 -5.13 -4.11
CA GLU A 131 -18.92 -5.37 -5.47
C GLU A 131 -17.80 -5.64 -6.49
N MET A 132 -16.56 -5.24 -6.18
CA MET A 132 -15.40 -5.38 -7.06
C MET A 132 -14.38 -6.42 -6.58
N LYS A 133 -14.72 -7.22 -5.57
CA LYS A 133 -13.82 -8.25 -5.01
C LYS A 133 -13.25 -9.20 -6.05
N ASP A 134 -14.08 -9.65 -7.00
CA ASP A 134 -13.69 -10.61 -8.05
C ASP A 134 -12.82 -9.96 -9.16
N GLN A 135 -12.63 -8.64 -9.06
CA GLN A 135 -11.78 -7.84 -9.94
C GLN A 135 -10.45 -7.44 -9.28
N GLY A 136 -10.12 -8.05 -8.14
CA GLY A 136 -8.84 -7.88 -7.44
C GLY A 136 -8.87 -6.83 -6.33
N VAL A 137 -10.04 -6.29 -5.96
CA VAL A 137 -10.18 -5.41 -4.79
C VAL A 137 -10.25 -6.26 -3.52
N ILE A 138 -9.36 -5.99 -2.56
CA ILE A 138 -9.20 -6.84 -1.36
C ILE A 138 -9.14 -6.07 -0.05
N GLY A 139 -9.33 -4.76 -0.06
CA GLY A 139 -9.26 -4.01 1.18
C GLY A 139 -9.65 -2.55 1.05
N ILE A 140 -9.73 -1.92 2.22
CA ILE A 140 -10.01 -0.51 2.40
C ILE A 140 -8.83 0.18 3.06
N ASP A 141 -8.55 1.39 2.60
CA ASP A 141 -7.56 2.29 3.19
C ASP A 141 -8.28 3.55 3.71
N LEU A 142 -7.90 4.07 4.87
CA LEU A 142 -8.27 5.43 5.28
C LEU A 142 -7.02 6.32 5.18
N SER A 143 -7.11 7.35 4.34
CA SER A 143 -5.99 8.25 4.00
C SER A 143 -6.47 9.64 3.60
N GLY A 144 -5.62 10.47 3.00
CA GLY A 144 -5.92 11.88 2.73
C GLY A 144 -5.41 12.78 3.85
N ASN A 145 -5.83 14.04 3.86
CA ASN A 145 -5.24 15.03 4.76
C ASN A 145 -5.50 14.71 6.24
N PRO A 146 -4.46 14.40 7.06
CA PRO A 146 -4.65 13.93 8.43
C PRO A 146 -5.10 15.04 9.39
N VAL A 147 -5.08 16.31 8.97
CA VAL A 147 -5.66 17.43 9.74
C VAL A 147 -7.11 17.75 9.34
N VAL A 148 -7.72 16.93 8.47
CA VAL A 148 -9.10 17.06 8.04
C VAL A 148 -9.92 15.85 8.48
N GLY A 149 -11.19 16.11 8.78
CA GLY A 149 -12.16 15.09 9.18
C GLY A 149 -11.97 14.61 10.61
N GLU A 150 -12.96 13.88 11.10
CA GLU A 150 -12.98 13.30 12.44
C GLU A 150 -13.15 11.79 12.32
N TRP A 151 -12.42 11.02 13.15
CA TRP A 151 -12.47 9.55 13.18
C TRP A 151 -13.90 8.99 13.17
N GLU A 152 -14.80 9.59 13.95
CA GLU A 152 -16.20 9.16 14.08
C GLU A 152 -16.98 9.25 12.75
N THR A 153 -16.50 10.02 11.76
CA THR A 153 -17.10 10.09 10.41
C THR A 153 -16.88 8.80 9.63
N TYR A 154 -15.71 8.18 9.78
CA TYR A 154 -15.26 7.02 9.00
C TYR A 154 -15.53 5.70 9.70
N LEU A 155 -15.58 5.72 11.04
CA LEU A 155 -15.79 4.54 11.87
C LEU A 155 -16.97 3.65 11.39
N PRO A 156 -18.18 4.18 11.06
CA PRO A 156 -19.27 3.33 10.58
C PRO A 156 -18.95 2.58 9.28
N ALA A 157 -18.20 3.21 8.37
CA ALA A 157 -17.79 2.56 7.12
C ALA A 157 -16.70 1.50 7.36
N LEU A 158 -15.75 1.77 8.25
CA LEU A 158 -14.71 0.82 8.63
C LEU A 158 -15.26 -0.39 9.40
N GLU A 159 -16.25 -0.17 10.28
CA GLU A 159 -17.01 -1.24 10.94
C GLU A 159 -17.78 -2.09 9.92
N HIS A 160 -18.46 -1.45 8.96
CA HIS A 160 -19.13 -2.15 7.86
C HIS A 160 -18.14 -2.99 7.02
N ALA A 161 -16.94 -2.47 6.73
CA ALA A 161 -15.89 -3.23 6.06
C ALA A 161 -15.50 -4.49 6.86
N LYS A 162 -15.36 -4.34 8.19
CA LYS A 162 -15.07 -5.45 9.11
C LYS A 162 -16.19 -6.49 9.15
N GLU A 163 -17.45 -6.08 9.15
CA GLU A 163 -18.62 -6.96 9.09
C GLU A 163 -18.65 -7.79 7.79
N LEU A 164 -18.23 -7.19 6.67
CA LEU A 164 -18.08 -7.85 5.38
C LEU A 164 -16.81 -8.71 5.26
N GLY A 165 -15.94 -8.70 6.28
CA GLY A 165 -14.67 -9.42 6.26
C GLY A 165 -13.63 -8.80 5.32
N ILE A 166 -13.77 -7.51 4.97
CA ILE A 166 -12.84 -6.77 4.13
C ILE A 166 -11.69 -6.24 5.01
N PRO A 167 -10.43 -6.60 4.74
CA PRO A 167 -9.27 -6.06 5.44
C PRO A 167 -9.16 -4.54 5.33
N THR A 168 -8.65 -3.92 6.40
CA THR A 168 -8.44 -2.47 6.51
C THR A 168 -6.99 -2.15 6.84
N THR A 169 -6.46 -1.13 6.16
CA THR A 169 -5.23 -0.43 6.55
C THR A 169 -5.57 1.04 6.80
N ILE A 170 -4.92 1.67 7.78
CA ILE A 170 -5.26 3.03 8.22
C ILE A 170 -3.98 3.85 8.34
N HIS A 171 -3.93 5.00 7.67
CA HIS A 171 -2.90 6.00 7.93
C HIS A 171 -3.10 6.56 9.34
N CYS A 172 -2.09 6.40 10.19
CA CYS A 172 -2.20 6.69 11.62
C CYS A 172 -0.99 7.45 12.12
N GLY A 173 -1.24 8.50 12.90
CA GLY A 173 -0.17 9.26 13.55
C GLY A 173 0.79 9.96 12.58
N GLU A 174 0.33 10.40 11.40
CA GLU A 174 1.10 11.29 10.52
C GLU A 174 1.29 12.68 11.15
N VAL A 175 0.36 13.09 12.01
CA VAL A 175 0.40 14.31 12.83
C VAL A 175 0.03 13.99 14.28
N PRO A 176 0.43 14.81 15.26
CA PRO A 176 0.05 14.60 16.66
C PRO A 176 -1.47 14.66 16.86
N ASN A 177 -2.09 13.53 17.20
CA ASN A 177 -3.51 13.45 17.56
C ASN A 177 -3.77 12.24 18.46
N ARG A 178 -3.52 12.38 19.77
CA ARG A 178 -3.59 11.25 20.71
C ARG A 178 -4.96 10.56 20.76
N LYS A 179 -6.05 11.33 20.75
CA LYS A 179 -7.42 10.78 20.80
C LYS A 179 -7.69 9.89 19.59
N GLU A 180 -7.34 10.36 18.39
CA GLU A 180 -7.54 9.60 17.16
C GLU A 180 -6.64 8.37 17.09
N ILE A 181 -5.35 8.52 17.41
CA ILE A 181 -4.40 7.40 17.39
C ILE A 181 -4.86 6.28 18.34
N GLN A 182 -5.32 6.62 19.55
CA GLN A 182 -5.87 5.63 20.48
C GLN A 182 -7.10 4.91 19.90
N ALA A 183 -8.01 5.66 19.28
CA ALA A 183 -9.23 5.12 18.67
C ALA A 183 -8.91 4.19 17.47
N MET A 184 -7.96 4.57 16.62
CA MET A 184 -7.45 3.73 15.53
C MET A 184 -6.81 2.44 16.05
N LEU A 185 -6.05 2.51 17.14
CA LEU A 185 -5.48 1.34 17.80
C LEU A 185 -6.54 0.46 18.48
N ASP A 186 -7.63 1.04 19.02
CA ASP A 186 -8.77 0.28 19.59
C ASP A 186 -9.58 -0.43 18.51
N PHE A 187 -9.67 0.15 17.32
CA PHE A 187 -10.33 -0.46 16.17
C PHE A 187 -9.63 -1.75 15.69
N CYS A 188 -8.32 -1.85 15.92
CA CYS A 188 -7.44 -2.95 15.53
C CYS A 188 -7.51 -3.25 14.01
N PRO A 189 -7.08 -2.31 13.13
CA PRO A 189 -6.99 -2.59 11.71
C PRO A 189 -5.93 -3.66 11.44
N GLN A 190 -6.00 -4.28 10.26
CA GLN A 190 -5.07 -5.34 9.88
C GLN A 190 -3.66 -4.81 9.61
N ARG A 191 -3.52 -3.52 9.26
CA ARG A 191 -2.24 -2.80 9.17
C ARG A 191 -2.41 -1.32 9.51
N LEU A 192 -1.30 -0.65 9.84
CA LEU A 192 -1.22 0.80 10.00
C LEU A 192 -0.14 1.38 9.07
N GLY A 193 -0.40 2.57 8.52
CA GLY A 193 0.58 3.37 7.79
C GLY A 193 1.22 4.44 8.66
N HIS A 194 2.50 4.71 8.41
CA HIS A 194 3.31 5.79 8.99
C HIS A 194 3.65 5.71 10.49
N VAL A 195 2.68 5.80 11.40
CA VAL A 195 2.88 5.80 12.87
C VAL A 195 3.99 6.73 13.39
N CYS A 196 4.06 7.95 12.87
CA CYS A 196 5.14 8.90 13.15
C CYS A 196 5.02 9.59 14.53
N CYS A 197 3.81 9.86 15.00
CA CYS A 197 3.53 10.70 16.17
C CYS A 197 2.87 9.91 17.31
N LEU A 198 3.44 8.77 17.71
CA LEU A 198 2.98 7.98 18.86
C LEU A 198 3.76 8.35 20.13
N ASP A 199 3.05 8.46 21.26
CA ASP A 199 3.66 8.53 22.59
C ASP A 199 3.84 7.11 23.18
N ASP A 200 4.48 7.00 24.35
CA ASP A 200 4.85 5.72 24.99
C ASP A 200 3.67 4.76 25.19
N GLU A 201 2.47 5.28 25.49
CA GLU A 201 1.27 4.46 25.69
C GLU A 201 0.79 3.85 24.36
N GLU A 202 0.75 4.65 23.30
CA GLU A 202 0.35 4.21 21.97
C GLU A 202 1.38 3.23 21.38
N TRP A 203 2.69 3.46 21.60
CA TRP A 203 3.73 2.50 21.23
C TRP A 203 3.55 1.15 21.92
N LYS A 204 3.27 1.16 23.23
CA LYS A 204 3.00 -0.06 24.00
C LYS A 204 1.79 -0.80 23.45
N LYS A 205 0.72 -0.07 23.14
CA LYS A 205 -0.52 -0.64 22.59
C LYS A 205 -0.30 -1.23 21.19
N LEU A 206 0.37 -0.49 20.29
CA LEU A 206 0.76 -0.97 18.96
C LEU A 206 1.56 -2.27 19.03
N LYS A 207 2.61 -2.31 19.86
CA LYS A 207 3.46 -3.51 20.02
C LYS A 207 2.68 -4.69 20.61
N SER A 208 1.78 -4.43 21.56
CA SER A 208 0.94 -5.49 22.17
C SER A 208 -0.13 -6.06 21.23
N SER A 209 -0.62 -5.26 20.28
CA SER A 209 -1.62 -5.67 19.30
C SER A 209 -1.01 -6.34 18.08
N VAL A 210 0.32 -6.25 17.91
CA VAL A 210 1.07 -6.89 16.82
C VAL A 210 0.56 -6.47 15.44
N ILE A 211 0.03 -5.24 15.32
CA ILE A 211 -0.46 -4.69 14.06
C ILE A 211 0.75 -4.35 13.18
N PRO A 212 0.88 -4.93 11.97
CA PRO A 212 1.97 -4.62 11.05
C PRO A 212 1.98 -3.14 10.64
N VAL A 213 3.18 -2.59 10.52
CA VAL A 213 3.39 -1.18 10.14
C VAL A 213 3.95 -1.07 8.71
N GLU A 214 3.27 -0.30 7.87
CA GLU A 214 3.73 0.12 6.55
C GLU A 214 4.67 1.33 6.73
N ILE A 215 5.98 1.10 6.56
CA ILE A 215 7.04 2.09 6.78
C ILE A 215 7.36 2.85 5.49
N CYS A 216 7.27 4.17 5.54
CA CYS A 216 7.45 5.05 4.39
C CYS A 216 8.61 6.03 4.62
N LEU A 217 9.85 5.53 4.57
CA LEU A 217 11.06 6.24 5.04
C LEU A 217 11.24 7.62 4.38
N THR A 218 11.31 7.67 3.04
CA THR A 218 11.50 8.94 2.32
C THR A 218 10.33 9.88 2.55
N SER A 219 9.10 9.38 2.50
CA SER A 219 7.89 10.17 2.75
C SER A 219 7.92 10.80 4.14
N ASN A 220 8.20 10.03 5.19
CA ASN A 220 8.21 10.51 6.57
C ASN A 220 9.26 11.60 6.81
N VAL A 221 10.44 11.51 6.19
CA VAL A 221 11.44 12.58 6.28
C VAL A 221 10.99 13.84 5.51
N MET A 222 10.49 13.67 4.29
CA MET A 222 10.10 14.79 3.42
C MET A 222 8.90 15.56 3.96
N THR A 223 7.92 14.86 4.52
CA THR A 223 6.70 15.45 5.08
C THR A 223 6.87 16.00 6.49
N GLY A 224 7.98 15.67 7.16
CA GLY A 224 8.30 16.10 8.52
C GLY A 224 7.76 15.19 9.63
N GLY A 225 7.29 13.99 9.30
CA GLY A 225 6.91 12.96 10.27
C GLY A 225 8.09 12.43 11.08
N THR A 226 9.30 12.46 10.54
CA THR A 226 10.54 12.23 11.30
C THR A 226 11.63 13.22 10.88
N PRO A 227 12.49 13.70 11.80
CA PRO A 227 13.52 14.68 11.46
C PRO A 227 14.63 14.14 10.54
N SER A 228 14.93 12.84 10.60
CA SER A 228 15.93 12.20 9.74
C SER A 228 15.74 10.69 9.72
N LEU A 229 16.39 10.00 8.78
CA LEU A 229 16.32 8.54 8.70
C LEU A 229 16.89 7.86 9.95
N GLU A 230 17.96 8.41 10.54
CA GLU A 230 18.62 7.86 11.74
C GLU A 230 17.72 7.88 12.97
N LEU A 231 16.73 8.77 12.99
CA LEU A 231 15.74 8.92 14.07
C LEU A 231 14.39 8.28 13.74
N HIS A 232 14.29 7.55 12.64
CA HIS A 232 13.06 6.90 12.23
C HIS A 232 12.71 5.74 13.18
N HIS A 233 11.43 5.61 13.52
CA HIS A 233 10.90 4.52 14.36
C HIS A 233 11.03 3.12 13.71
N PHE A 234 11.53 3.03 12.47
CA PHE A 234 11.87 1.76 11.82
C PHE A 234 12.87 0.97 12.67
N ALA A 235 13.89 1.65 13.20
CA ALA A 235 14.95 1.00 13.99
C ALA A 235 14.39 0.31 15.24
N ASP A 236 13.50 0.98 15.97
CA ASP A 236 12.85 0.43 17.16
C ASP A 236 11.95 -0.77 16.82
N LEU A 237 11.09 -0.64 15.80
CA LEU A 237 10.22 -1.73 15.36
C LEU A 237 11.02 -2.94 14.86
N TYR A 238 12.06 -2.72 14.07
CA TYR A 238 12.94 -3.77 13.57
C TYR A 238 13.68 -4.48 14.72
N ASN A 239 14.29 -3.73 15.65
CA ASN A 239 15.04 -4.29 16.77
C ASN A 239 14.14 -5.06 17.76
N THR A 240 12.89 -4.63 17.91
CA THR A 240 11.89 -5.33 18.73
C THR A 240 11.19 -6.47 18.00
N LYS A 241 11.54 -6.73 16.73
CA LYS A 241 10.94 -7.75 15.85
C LYS A 241 9.44 -7.57 15.67
N HIS A 242 8.97 -6.32 15.74
CA HIS A 242 7.58 -5.97 15.44
C HIS A 242 7.33 -6.13 13.93
N PRO A 243 6.16 -6.62 13.50
CA PRO A 243 5.85 -6.77 12.09
C PRO A 243 5.86 -5.42 11.35
N LEU A 244 6.63 -5.34 10.27
CA LEU A 244 6.70 -4.15 9.43
C LEU A 244 7.04 -4.51 7.98
N SER A 245 6.70 -3.60 7.06
CA SER A 245 7.08 -3.67 5.64
C SER A 245 7.54 -2.30 5.16
N ILE A 246 8.59 -2.28 4.33
CA ILE A 246 9.04 -1.05 3.66
C ILE A 246 8.16 -0.77 2.45
N CYS A 247 7.64 0.44 2.35
CA CYS A 247 6.73 0.92 1.32
C CYS A 247 7.23 2.25 0.73
N THR A 248 6.85 2.55 -0.51
CA THR A 248 7.22 3.80 -1.19
C THR A 248 6.36 4.99 -0.79
N ASP A 249 5.17 4.74 -0.27
CA ASP A 249 4.08 5.71 -0.27
C ASP A 249 3.84 6.18 -1.71
N ASP A 250 4.03 7.46 -2.00
CA ASP A 250 3.97 8.04 -3.35
C ASP A 250 5.35 8.13 -4.03
N SER A 251 5.76 7.06 -4.74
CA SER A 251 7.05 7.01 -5.44
C SER A 251 7.28 8.19 -6.40
N GLY A 252 6.25 8.58 -7.15
CA GLY A 252 6.30 9.72 -8.07
C GLY A 252 6.42 11.07 -7.36
N LEU A 253 5.61 11.31 -6.31
CA LEU A 253 5.65 12.55 -5.53
C LEU A 253 7.02 12.71 -4.87
N PHE A 254 7.49 11.70 -4.14
CA PHE A 254 8.74 11.75 -3.38
C PHE A 254 10.00 11.44 -4.20
N SER A 255 9.85 11.14 -5.51
CA SER A 255 10.96 10.84 -6.41
C SER A 255 11.86 9.71 -5.88
N THR A 256 11.23 8.63 -5.42
CA THR A 256 11.89 7.42 -4.89
C THR A 256 11.40 6.16 -5.62
N SER A 257 11.97 5.00 -5.30
CA SER A 257 11.51 3.68 -5.73
C SER A 257 11.61 2.70 -4.57
N LEU A 258 10.96 1.53 -4.64
CA LEU A 258 11.02 0.57 -3.54
C LEU A 258 12.46 0.10 -3.29
N SER A 259 13.23 -0.11 -4.36
CA SER A 259 14.65 -0.45 -4.27
C SER A 259 15.46 0.62 -3.53
N ASN A 260 15.15 1.90 -3.74
CA ASN A 260 15.78 2.98 -3.01
C ASN A 260 15.37 2.97 -1.52
N GLU A 261 14.11 2.72 -1.18
CA GLU A 261 13.69 2.62 0.22
C GLU A 261 14.42 1.47 0.96
N TYR A 262 14.59 0.31 0.32
CA TYR A 262 15.41 -0.78 0.88
C TYR A 262 16.89 -0.40 1.00
N TYR A 263 17.44 0.34 0.04
CA TYR A 263 18.81 0.87 0.12
C TYR A 263 18.98 1.85 1.28
N LEU A 264 18.03 2.77 1.48
CA LEU A 264 18.03 3.69 2.61
C LEU A 264 17.99 2.92 3.93
N ALA A 265 17.07 1.97 4.08
CA ALA A 265 17.02 1.12 5.28
C ALA A 265 18.35 0.39 5.55
N ALA A 266 18.96 -0.19 4.51
CA ALA A 266 20.25 -0.88 4.62
C ALA A 266 21.38 0.05 5.06
N SER A 267 21.49 1.19 4.39
CA SER A 267 22.59 2.15 4.58
C SER A 267 22.50 2.90 5.91
N THR A 268 21.29 3.25 6.36
CA THR A 268 21.06 3.98 7.61
C THR A 268 21.13 3.07 8.84
N PHE A 269 20.52 1.88 8.77
CA PHE A 269 20.40 0.98 9.94
C PHE A 269 21.38 -0.20 9.92
N GLY A 270 22.29 -0.25 8.93
CA GLY A 270 23.37 -1.24 8.87
C GLY A 270 22.89 -2.66 8.56
N LEU A 271 21.77 -2.83 7.85
CA LEU A 271 21.20 -4.15 7.57
C LEU A 271 22.02 -4.91 6.52
N SER A 272 22.33 -6.17 6.82
CA SER A 272 22.96 -7.08 5.87
C SER A 272 22.00 -7.50 4.76
N LYS A 273 22.55 -8.02 3.66
CA LYS A 273 21.76 -8.61 2.56
C LYS A 273 20.80 -9.71 3.02
N THR A 274 21.19 -10.49 4.02
CA THR A 274 20.36 -11.57 4.60
C THR A 274 19.20 -11.00 5.41
N GLU A 275 19.45 -9.93 6.17
CA GLU A 275 18.41 -9.25 6.94
C GLU A 275 17.40 -8.57 6.02
N LEU A 276 17.84 -7.84 5.00
CA LEU A 276 16.94 -7.24 3.99
C LEU A 276 16.10 -8.31 3.28
N PHE A 277 16.68 -9.46 2.98
CA PHE A 277 15.95 -10.56 2.37
C PHE A 277 14.84 -11.10 3.28
N ARG A 278 15.16 -11.33 4.57
CA ARG A 278 14.17 -11.78 5.56
C ARG A 278 13.09 -10.74 5.80
N LEU A 279 13.46 -9.45 5.77
CA LEU A 279 12.51 -8.35 5.91
C LEU A 279 11.50 -8.34 4.76
N ALA A 280 12.00 -8.42 3.51
CA ALA A 280 11.15 -8.52 2.32
C ALA A 280 10.29 -9.79 2.33
N GLN A 281 10.85 -10.93 2.75
CA GLN A 281 10.11 -12.19 2.85
C GLN A 281 9.01 -12.13 3.90
N GLY A 282 9.28 -11.50 5.06
CA GLY A 282 8.32 -11.37 6.16
C GLY A 282 7.07 -10.59 5.79
N ALA A 283 7.18 -9.64 4.84
CA ALA A 283 6.03 -8.86 4.36
C ALA A 283 4.91 -9.73 3.75
N VAL A 284 5.23 -10.94 3.27
CA VAL A 284 4.23 -11.90 2.74
C VAL A 284 3.17 -12.26 3.78
N GLU A 285 3.49 -12.22 5.08
CA GLU A 285 2.52 -12.56 6.12
C GLU A 285 1.47 -11.46 6.31
N PHE A 286 1.78 -10.22 5.93
CA PHE A 286 0.94 -9.04 6.17
C PHE A 286 0.12 -8.60 4.95
N VAL A 287 0.33 -9.22 3.78
CA VAL A 287 -0.50 -8.93 2.60
C VAL A 287 -1.94 -9.40 2.81
N PHE A 288 -2.88 -8.71 2.17
CA PHE A 288 -4.30 -9.02 2.24
C PHE A 288 -4.74 -10.11 1.27
N ALA A 289 -3.83 -10.59 0.41
CA ALA A 289 -4.12 -11.69 -0.51
C ALA A 289 -4.38 -13.02 0.23
N ASP A 290 -5.02 -13.94 -0.49
CA ASP A 290 -5.34 -15.27 0.00
C ASP A 290 -4.10 -16.16 0.23
N ASP A 291 -4.34 -17.31 0.85
CA ASP A 291 -3.28 -18.25 1.20
C ASP A 291 -2.57 -18.87 -0.02
N GLU A 292 -3.24 -18.99 -1.17
CA GLU A 292 -2.64 -19.55 -2.39
C GLU A 292 -1.67 -18.56 -3.04
N VAL A 293 -2.01 -17.26 -3.04
CA VAL A 293 -1.09 -16.19 -3.42
C VAL A 293 0.07 -16.14 -2.42
N LYS A 294 -0.18 -16.15 -1.10
CA LYS A 294 0.89 -16.16 -0.09
C LYS A 294 1.84 -17.34 -0.27
N LYS A 295 1.32 -18.55 -0.51
CA LYS A 295 2.10 -19.75 -0.82
C LYS A 295 2.95 -19.58 -2.08
N SER A 296 2.37 -18.98 -3.13
CA SER A 296 3.10 -18.67 -4.35
C SER A 296 4.25 -17.68 -4.11
N LEU A 297 4.03 -16.66 -3.27
CA LEU A 297 5.05 -15.69 -2.89
C LEU A 297 6.16 -16.32 -2.04
N ARG A 298 5.82 -17.17 -1.06
CA ARG A 298 6.83 -17.92 -0.27
C ARG A 298 7.73 -18.75 -1.20
N ALA A 299 7.16 -19.44 -2.18
CA ALA A 299 7.93 -20.19 -3.17
C ALA A 299 8.83 -19.32 -4.05
N VAL A 300 8.43 -18.07 -4.36
CA VAL A 300 9.30 -17.10 -5.06
C VAL A 300 10.52 -16.77 -4.21
N PHE A 301 10.32 -16.44 -2.93
CA PHE A 301 11.43 -16.17 -2.01
C PHE A 301 12.33 -17.40 -1.82
N GLU A 302 11.77 -18.60 -1.65
CA GLU A 302 12.56 -19.84 -1.52
C GLU A 302 13.48 -20.08 -2.73
N ARG A 303 12.99 -19.88 -3.96
CA ARG A 303 13.81 -19.97 -5.17
C ARG A 303 14.92 -18.92 -5.19
N ALA A 304 14.58 -17.66 -4.88
CA ALA A 304 15.57 -16.58 -4.82
C ALA A 304 16.65 -16.83 -3.74
N ALA A 305 16.30 -17.46 -2.62
CA ALA A 305 17.27 -17.85 -1.59
C ALA A 305 18.24 -18.93 -2.10
N ALA A 306 17.73 -19.92 -2.85
CA ALA A 306 18.55 -20.99 -3.42
C ALA A 306 19.57 -20.46 -4.45
N GLU A 307 19.16 -19.55 -5.33
CA GLU A 307 20.04 -18.93 -6.33
C GLU A 307 21.21 -18.17 -5.69
N ARG A 308 20.97 -17.49 -4.57
CA ARG A 308 22.01 -16.75 -3.82
C ARG A 308 23.05 -17.64 -3.13
N LEU A 309 22.74 -18.91 -2.87
CA LEU A 309 23.71 -19.87 -2.33
C LEU A 309 24.63 -20.44 -3.43
N THR A 310 24.23 -20.31 -4.69
CA THR A 310 24.96 -20.84 -5.85
C THR A 310 25.79 -19.79 -6.61
N SER A 311 25.64 -18.51 -6.27
CA SER A 311 26.33 -17.35 -6.86
C SER A 311 27.39 -16.77 -5.93
#